data_AF-A0A847X4G2-F1
#
_entry.id   AF-A0A847X4G2-F1
#
_cell.length_a   1.000
_cell.length_b   1.000
_cell.length_c   1.000
_cell.angle_alpha   90.00
_cell.angle_beta   90.00
_cell.angle_gamma   90.00
#
_symmetry.space_group_name_H-M   'P 1'
#
loop_
_entity.id
_entity.type
_entity.pdbx_description
1 polymer ?
#
loop_
_entity_poly.entity_id
_entity_poly.type
_entity_poly.pdbx_seq_one_letter_code
_entity_poly.pdbx_strand_id
1 'polypeptide(L)'
;YVYSVGKTEEDFMRCLLTVYRRIGGITEKFKTDNMSAIVSVTSSKRKVHPRIASFFKDLGVKLELCQIRSPQTKGKCESSNRFINWIRAFDYKVKSEKELIYIIEEYISAQCNREINQTTKLPPVTLFQKEIR
;
A
#
# COMPACT_ATOMS: atom_id res chain seq x y z
N TYR A 1 0.16 1.18 7.72
CA TYR A 1 0.88 1.93 6.66
C TYR A 1 2.39 1.77 6.86
N VAL A 2 3.21 1.93 5.80
CA VAL A 2 4.69 1.92 5.90
C VAL A 2 5.20 3.25 5.39
N TYR A 3 6.00 3.96 6.19
CA TYR A 3 6.57 5.24 5.82
C TYR A 3 7.79 5.06 4.91
N SER A 4 7.94 5.95 3.93
CA SER A 4 9.13 6.09 3.09
C SER A 4 9.30 7.55 2.69
N VAL A 5 10.54 8.04 2.73
CA VAL A 5 10.89 9.39 2.25
C VAL A 5 10.81 9.44 0.72
N GLY A 6 11.39 8.43 0.07
CA GLY A 6 11.44 8.30 -1.38
C GLY A 6 10.29 7.50 -1.98
N LYS A 7 10.25 7.50 -3.31
CA LYS A 7 9.34 6.71 -4.15
C LYS A 7 10.13 5.93 -5.21
N THR A 8 11.32 5.45 -4.84
CA THR A 8 12.19 4.67 -5.73
C THR A 8 11.76 3.20 -5.78
N GLU A 9 12.39 2.42 -6.67
CA GLU A 9 12.23 0.96 -6.68
C GLU A 9 12.56 0.33 -5.33
N GLU A 10 13.63 0.81 -4.68
CA GLU A 10 14.11 0.27 -3.40
C GLU A 10 13.13 0.58 -2.27
N ASP A 11 12.59 1.79 -2.24
CA ASP A 11 11.54 2.18 -1.33
C ASP A 11 10.31 1.26 -1.48
N PHE A 12 9.91 0.99 -2.73
CA PHE A 12 8.79 0.11 -3.03
C PHE A 12 9.04 -1.32 -2.55
N MET A 13 10.19 -1.91 -2.90
CA MET A 13 10.54 -3.28 -2.50
C MET A 13 10.61 -3.42 -0.98
N ARG A 14 11.24 -2.47 -0.28
CA ARG A 14 11.30 -2.43 1.18
C ARG A 14 9.90 -2.34 1.79
N CYS A 15 9.05 -1.45 1.27
CA CYS A 15 7.67 -1.32 1.72
C CYS A 15 6.88 -2.61 1.56
N LEU A 16 6.98 -3.26 0.38
CA LEU A 16 6.25 -4.50 0.12
C LEU A 16 6.69 -5.64 1.05
N LEU A 17 8.00 -5.84 1.23
CA LEU A 17 8.52 -6.85 2.16
C LEU A 17 8.08 -6.59 3.59
N THR A 18 8.06 -5.32 4.00
CA THR A 18 7.60 -4.93 5.34
C THR A 18 6.13 -5.29 5.53
N VAL A 19 5.30 -5.04 4.51
CA VAL A 19 3.88 -5.43 4.53
C VAL A 19 3.73 -6.95 4.62
N TYR A 20 4.42 -7.73 3.77
CA TYR A 20 4.37 -9.20 3.82
C TYR A 20 4.78 -9.78 5.18
N ARG A 21 5.83 -9.22 5.79
CA ARG A 21 6.21 -9.60 7.16
C ARG A 21 5.13 -9.27 8.19
N ARG A 22 4.51 -8.09 8.10
CA ARG A 22 3.45 -7.66 9.03
C ARG A 22 2.19 -8.49 8.91
N ILE A 23 1.84 -8.92 7.70
CA ILE A 23 0.66 -9.78 7.47
C ILE A 23 0.94 -11.26 7.73
N GLY A 24 2.22 -11.65 7.87
CA GLY A 24 2.62 -13.03 8.14
C GLY A 24 2.58 -13.95 6.91
N GLY A 25 2.66 -13.40 5.69
CA GLY A 25 2.56 -14.20 4.46
C GLY A 25 2.75 -13.39 3.18
N ILE A 26 2.76 -14.09 2.06
CA ILE A 26 2.80 -13.51 0.70
C ILE A 26 1.48 -13.78 -0.01
N THR A 27 1.13 -12.94 -0.99
CA THR A 27 -0.06 -13.14 -1.82
C THR A 27 0.30 -13.85 -3.12
N GLU A 28 -0.65 -14.55 -3.74
CA GLU A 28 -0.42 -15.13 -5.07
C GLU A 28 -0.24 -14.07 -6.16
N LYS A 29 -0.96 -12.95 -6.01
CA LYS A 29 -1.00 -11.85 -6.97
C LYS A 29 -0.82 -10.52 -6.26
N PHE A 30 -0.09 -9.60 -6.88
CA PHE A 30 0.04 -8.23 -6.44
C PHE A 30 -0.39 -7.28 -7.56
N LYS A 31 -1.46 -6.51 -7.31
CA LYS A 31 -2.03 -5.60 -8.30
C LYS A 31 -1.70 -4.15 -7.96
N THR A 32 -1.12 -3.43 -8.92
CA THR A 32 -0.64 -2.06 -8.72
C THR A 32 -0.92 -1.15 -9.91
N ASP A 33 -0.89 0.15 -9.69
CA ASP A 33 -0.90 1.14 -10.76
C ASP A 33 0.45 1.22 -11.50
N ASN A 34 0.50 2.00 -12.58
CA ASN A 34 1.71 2.16 -13.40
C ASN A 34 2.64 3.24 -12.79
N MET A 35 3.04 3.06 -11.53
CA MET A 35 3.94 4.00 -10.86
C MET A 35 5.36 3.96 -11.45
N SER A 36 6.06 5.10 -11.43
CA SER A 36 7.43 5.23 -11.94
C SER A 36 8.45 4.34 -11.21
N ALA A 37 8.16 3.93 -9.97
CA ALA A 37 8.95 2.99 -9.20
C ALA A 37 8.88 1.54 -9.71
N ILE A 38 7.94 1.23 -10.61
CA ILE A 38 7.67 -0.14 -11.09
C ILE A 38 7.80 -0.20 -12.61
N VAL A 39 7.37 0.87 -13.29
CA VAL A 39 7.14 0.85 -14.73
C VAL A 39 7.71 2.11 -15.38
N SER A 40 8.44 1.90 -16.47
CA SER A 40 8.75 2.94 -17.44
C SER A 40 7.62 3.02 -18.45
N VAL A 41 6.99 4.19 -18.57
CA VAL A 41 5.94 4.45 -19.55
C VAL A 41 6.52 5.27 -20.69
N THR A 42 6.55 4.70 -21.89
CA THR A 42 6.81 5.43 -23.13
C THR A 42 5.49 5.67 -23.87
N SER A 43 5.50 6.55 -24.89
CA SER A 43 4.31 7.03 -25.61
C SER A 43 3.39 5.92 -26.15
N SER A 44 3.89 4.70 -26.30
CA SER A 44 3.14 3.56 -26.84
C SER A 44 3.27 2.26 -26.02
N LYS A 45 4.17 2.18 -25.04
CA LYS A 45 4.44 0.92 -24.30
C LYS A 45 4.76 1.18 -22.84
N ARG A 46 4.36 0.22 -22.00
CA ARG A 46 4.77 0.16 -20.60
C ARG A 46 5.73 -1.01 -20.42
N LYS A 47 6.82 -0.78 -19.70
CA LYS A 47 7.82 -1.81 -19.39
C LYS A 47 8.11 -1.83 -17.90
N VAL A 48 7.87 -2.98 -17.26
CA VAL A 48 8.27 -3.20 -15.87
C VAL A 48 9.79 -3.15 -15.77
N HIS A 49 10.31 -2.49 -14.74
CA HIS A 49 11.73 -2.40 -14.51
C HIS A 49 12.32 -3.81 -14.26
N PRO A 50 13.47 -4.17 -14.86
CA PRO A 50 14.03 -5.51 -14.73
C PRO A 50 14.25 -5.97 -13.28
N ARG A 51 14.69 -5.05 -12.41
CA ARG A 51 14.91 -5.32 -10.98
C ARG A 51 13.61 -5.67 -10.27
N ILE A 52 12.52 -4.96 -10.57
CA ILE A 52 11.19 -5.25 -10.04
C ILE A 52 10.66 -6.59 -10.57
N ALA A 53 10.86 -6.87 -11.86
CA ALA A 53 10.46 -8.15 -12.43
C ALA A 53 11.19 -9.34 -11.78
N SER A 54 12.50 -9.21 -11.54
CA SER A 54 13.28 -10.23 -10.81
C SER A 54 12.76 -10.38 -9.38
N PHE A 55 12.56 -9.28 -8.68
CA PHE A 55 12.08 -9.28 -7.31
C PHE A 55 10.74 -10.03 -7.15
N PHE A 56 9.77 -9.79 -8.02
CA PHE A 56 8.49 -10.51 -7.99
C PHE A 56 8.63 -12.00 -8.35
N LYS A 57 9.56 -12.33 -9.25
CA LYS A 57 9.89 -13.73 -9.58
C LYS A 57 10.48 -14.45 -8.37
N ASP A 58 11.41 -13.82 -7.66
CA ASP A 58 12.06 -14.39 -6.48
C ASP A 58 11.07 -14.58 -5.32
N LEU A 59 10.08 -13.70 -5.22
CA LEU A 59 8.98 -13.84 -4.26
C LEU A 59 7.94 -14.89 -4.66
N GLY A 60 7.94 -15.38 -5.90
CA GLY A 60 6.88 -16.26 -6.41
C GLY A 60 5.51 -15.58 -6.54
N VAL A 61 5.48 -14.24 -6.63
CA VAL A 61 4.24 -13.44 -6.66
C VAL A 61 4.00 -12.89 -8.06
N LYS A 62 2.79 -13.07 -8.59
CA LYS A 62 2.43 -12.54 -9.91
C LYS A 62 2.11 -11.04 -9.83
N LEU A 63 2.93 -10.21 -10.48
CA LEU A 63 2.69 -8.78 -10.62
C LEU A 63 1.64 -8.48 -11.73
N GLU A 64 0.58 -7.77 -11.38
CA GLU A 64 -0.47 -7.32 -12.30
C GLU A 64 -0.59 -5.79 -12.31
N LEU A 65 -0.47 -5.19 -13.49
CA LEU A 65 -0.63 -3.74 -13.64
C LEU A 65 -2.08 -3.39 -13.99
N CYS A 66 -2.65 -2.41 -13.30
CA CYS A 66 -3.95 -1.85 -13.63
C CYS A 66 -4.00 -1.35 -15.08
N GLN A 67 -5.16 -1.51 -15.74
CA GLN A 67 -5.35 -0.98 -17.08
C GLN A 67 -5.38 0.54 -17.06
N ILE A 68 -4.84 1.14 -18.13
CA ILE A 68 -4.85 2.59 -18.32
C ILE A 68 -6.29 3.00 -18.67
N ARG A 69 -6.87 3.96 -17.94
CA ARG A 69 -8.24 4.49 -18.11
C ARG A 69 -9.41 3.59 -17.66
N SER A 70 -9.19 2.68 -16.71
CA SER A 70 -10.29 2.04 -15.96
C SER A 70 -10.38 2.60 -14.53
N PRO A 71 -10.93 3.81 -14.33
CA PRO A 71 -11.13 4.40 -13.00
C PRO A 71 -12.07 3.57 -12.12
N GLN A 72 -12.82 2.61 -12.67
CA GLN A 72 -13.81 1.83 -11.94
C GLN A 72 -13.22 0.91 -10.85
N THR A 73 -11.94 0.53 -10.92
CA THR A 73 -11.28 -0.24 -9.82
C THR A 73 -10.80 0.64 -8.65
N LYS A 74 -11.04 1.95 -8.68
CA LYS A 74 -10.49 2.93 -7.72
C LYS A 74 -11.34 3.13 -6.46
N GLY A 75 -12.42 2.38 -6.26
CA GLY A 75 -13.23 2.44 -5.03
C GLY A 75 -12.45 2.12 -3.74
N LYS A 76 -11.43 1.24 -3.82
CA LYS A 76 -10.53 0.95 -2.68
C LYS A 76 -9.60 2.12 -2.33
N CYS A 77 -9.38 3.07 -3.25
CA CYS A 77 -8.52 4.23 -2.98
C CYS A 77 -9.22 5.32 -2.15
N GLU A 78 -10.56 5.30 -2.04
CA GLU A 78 -11.27 6.28 -1.22
C GLU A 78 -11.00 6.08 0.28
N SER A 79 -10.82 4.83 0.75
CA SER A 79 -10.34 4.59 2.12
C SER A 79 -8.91 5.06 2.31
N SER A 80 -8.07 5.02 1.27
CA SER A 80 -6.72 5.60 1.31
C SER A 80 -6.73 7.13 1.30
N ASN A 81 -7.78 7.79 0.80
CA ASN A 81 -7.93 9.24 0.94
C ASN A 81 -8.31 9.64 2.37
N ARG A 82 -9.05 8.79 3.12
CA ARG A 82 -9.29 9.03 4.55
C ARG A 82 -7.98 9.12 5.33
N PHE A 83 -6.96 8.34 4.98
CA PHE A 83 -5.63 8.42 5.60
C PHE A 83 -5.03 9.83 5.54
N ILE A 84 -5.16 10.53 4.41
CA ILE A 84 -4.68 11.91 4.28
C ILE A 84 -5.42 12.85 5.23
N ASN A 85 -6.72 12.65 5.43
CA ASN A 85 -7.50 13.44 6.40
C ASN A 85 -7.02 13.20 7.85
N TRP A 86 -6.66 11.96 8.21
CA TRP A 86 -6.08 11.65 9.52
C TRP A 86 -4.74 12.35 9.75
N ILE A 87 -3.86 12.38 8.74
CA ILE A 87 -2.58 13.11 8.84
C ILE A 87 -2.82 14.61 8.98
N ARG A 88 -3.77 15.18 8.22
CA ARG A 88 -4.10 16.61 8.28
C ARG A 88 -4.53 17.09 9.68
N ALA A 89 -5.09 16.22 10.51
CA ALA A 89 -5.43 16.58 11.90
C ALA A 89 -4.20 16.91 12.79
N PHE A 90 -3.01 16.48 12.35
CA PHE A 90 -1.73 16.72 12.99
C PHE A 90 -0.89 17.80 12.28
N ASP A 91 -1.46 18.49 11.29
CA ASP A 91 -0.77 19.56 10.57
C ASP A 91 -0.27 20.63 11.56
N TYR A 92 0.99 21.07 11.38
CA TYR A 92 1.75 21.95 12.29
C TYR A 92 1.98 21.44 13.74
N LYS A 93 1.55 20.23 14.10
CA LYS A 93 1.75 19.64 15.44
C LYS A 93 2.91 18.66 15.51
N VAL A 94 3.30 18.08 14.37
CA VAL A 94 4.39 17.12 14.27
C VAL A 94 5.74 17.84 14.28
N LYS A 95 6.59 17.49 15.24
CA LYS A 95 7.88 18.17 15.48
C LYS A 95 9.07 17.41 14.91
N SER A 96 8.90 16.13 14.56
CA SER A 96 9.97 15.30 14.00
C SER A 96 9.46 14.20 13.09
N GLU A 97 10.33 13.68 12.23
CA GLU A 97 10.04 12.51 11.38
C GLU A 97 9.72 11.27 12.22
N LYS A 98 10.41 11.06 13.35
CA LYS A 98 10.12 9.94 14.28
C LYS A 98 8.70 10.02 14.83
N GLU A 99 8.26 11.22 15.20
CA GLU A 99 6.89 11.45 15.67
C GLU A 99 5.87 11.19 14.56
N LEU A 100 6.17 11.61 13.31
CA LEU A 100 5.33 11.30 12.15
C LEU A 100 5.18 9.79 11.95
N ILE A 101 6.30 9.06 11.98
CA ILE A 101 6.32 7.60 11.83
C ILE A 101 5.49 6.96 12.94
N TYR A 102 5.69 7.36 14.20
CA TYR A 102 4.92 6.86 15.33
C TYR A 102 3.41 7.10 15.16
N ILE A 103 3.01 8.31 14.76
CA ILE A 103 1.59 8.64 14.51
C ILE A 103 1.03 7.75 13.39
N ILE A 104 1.76 7.55 12.29
CA ILE A 104 1.30 6.74 11.17
C ILE A 104 1.17 5.25 11.57
N GLU A 105 2.18 4.71 12.25
CA GLU A 105 2.27 3.27 12.54
C GLU A 105 1.42 2.87 13.73
N GLU A 106 1.50 3.60 14.85
CA GLU A 106 0.86 3.20 16.11
C GLU A 106 -0.53 3.79 16.27
N TYR A 107 -0.76 5.03 15.80
CA TYR A 107 -2.04 5.68 15.96
C TYR A 107 -2.97 5.42 14.77
N ILE A 108 -2.62 5.96 13.59
CA ILE A 108 -3.50 5.94 12.42
C ILE A 108 -3.75 4.51 11.93
N SER A 109 -2.71 3.67 11.82
CA SER A 109 -2.89 2.30 11.36
C SER A 109 -3.77 1.48 12.33
N ALA A 110 -3.62 1.67 13.64
CA ALA A 110 -4.45 0.98 14.63
C ALA A 110 -5.92 1.42 14.56
N GLN A 111 -6.19 2.72 14.41
CA GLN A 111 -7.55 3.23 14.24
C GLN A 111 -8.19 2.68 12.96
N CYS A 112 -7.51 2.77 11.82
CA CYS A 112 -8.05 2.28 10.55
C CYS A 112 -8.38 0.78 10.57
N ASN A 113 -7.60 -0.02 11.28
CA ASN A 113 -7.82 -1.48 11.37
C ASN A 113 -8.96 -1.87 12.33
N ARG A 114 -9.31 -1.00 13.29
CA ARG A 114 -10.37 -1.22 14.29
C ARG A 114 -11.70 -0.54 13.92
N GLU A 115 -11.65 0.51 13.11
CA GLU A 115 -12.83 1.24 12.67
C GLU A 115 -13.79 0.32 11.90
N ILE A 116 -15.06 0.31 12.30
CA ILE A 116 -16.09 -0.49 11.64
C ILE A 116 -16.32 0.08 10.24
N ASN A 117 -16.11 -0.75 9.22
CA ASN A 117 -16.40 -0.34 7.86
C ASN A 117 -17.93 -0.27 7.65
N GLN A 118 -18.42 0.85 7.11
CA GLN A 118 -19.85 1.11 6.96
C GLN A 118 -20.56 0.09 6.04
N THR A 119 -19.84 -0.46 5.06
CA THR A 119 -20.34 -1.44 4.08
C THR A 119 -20.27 -2.86 4.64
N THR A 120 -19.11 -3.29 5.14
CA THR A 120 -18.92 -4.68 5.61
C THR A 120 -19.40 -4.90 7.05
N LYS A 121 -19.76 -3.82 7.77
CA LYS A 121 -20.21 -3.80 9.18
C LYS A 121 -19.24 -4.44 10.17
N LEU A 122 -18.01 -4.72 9.75
CA LEU A 122 -16.98 -5.34 10.56
C LEU A 122 -15.66 -4.56 10.44
N PRO A 123 -14.82 -4.56 11.49
CA PRO A 123 -13.46 -4.05 11.39
C PRO A 123 -12.63 -4.83 10.37
N PRO A 124 -11.74 -4.18 9.60
CA PRO A 124 -10.85 -4.85 8.67
C PRO A 124 -10.02 -5.97 9.29
N VAL A 125 -9.52 -5.79 10.53
CA VAL A 125 -8.72 -6.82 11.22
C VAL A 125 -9.50 -8.10 11.45
N THR A 126 -10.80 -7.99 11.77
CA THR A 126 -11.66 -9.15 12.06
C THR A 126 -11.97 -9.94 10.79
N LEU A 127 -12.21 -9.24 9.67
CA LEU A 127 -12.41 -9.89 8.37
C LEU A 127 -11.14 -10.60 7.90
N PHE A 128 -10.01 -9.92 8.01
CA PHE A 128 -8.71 -10.47 7.63
C PHE A 128 -8.37 -11.76 8.39
N GLN A 129 -8.60 -11.80 9.70
CA GLN A 129 -8.39 -12.99 10.52
C GLN A 129 -9.30 -14.17 10.15
N LYS A 130 -10.48 -13.91 9.56
CA LYS A 130 -11.39 -14.97 9.08
C LYS A 130 -10.93 -15.56 7.75
N GLU A 131 -10.30 -14.77 6.88
CA GLU A 131 -9.87 -15.20 5.54
C GLU A 131 -8.52 -15.93 5.55
N ILE A 132 -7.69 -15.73 6.59
CA ILE A 132 -6.40 -16.42 6.75
C ILE A 132 -6.53 -17.81 7.41
N ARG A 133 -7.70 -18.13 7.97
CA ARG A 133 -8.02 -19.48 8.46
C ARG A 133 -8.47 -20.36 7.31
#